data_AF-A0A1M5TYM7-F1
#
_entry.id   AF-A0A1M5TYM7-F1
#
_cell.length_a   1.000
_cell.length_b   1.000
_cell.length_c   1.000
_cell.angle_alpha   90.00
_cell.angle_beta   90.00
_cell.angle_gamma   90.00
#
_symmetry.space_group_name_H-M   'P 1'
#
loop_
_entity.id
_entity.type
_entity.pdbx_description
1 polymer ?
#
loop_
_entity_poly.entity_id
_entity_poly.type
_entity_poly.pdbx_seq_one_letter_code
_entity_poly.pdbx_strand_id
1 'polypeptide(L)'
;MEKVFYHLPGLFEFYDLYKAFLPLWRDHREYFYDWCEIGSIYGAPSDCIWGGGRVGFGDAEPEKVMALVKEYGISARLTFSNSLIREEHLADAQCNELCRMFESVDTGLVDGRNGAGNGAGLNGASHNEGRGCAGIIVHSDLLLDYIKAKYPGFYFISSTTKVITDFGPFVAELNRDEFRYVVPDF
;
A
#
# COMPACT_ATOMS: atom_id res chain seq x y z
N MET A 1 -2.54 7.86 -24.24
CA MET A 1 -2.24 6.44 -23.98
C MET A 1 -2.43 6.22 -22.49
N GLU A 2 -3.22 5.23 -22.08
CA GLU A 2 -3.37 4.90 -20.66
C GLU A 2 -2.05 4.33 -20.13
N LYS A 3 -1.63 4.79 -18.95
CA LYS A 3 -0.41 4.31 -18.29
C LYS A 3 -0.75 3.13 -17.38
N VAL A 4 0.08 2.09 -17.42
CA VAL A 4 0.01 0.97 -16.47
C VAL A 4 0.85 1.28 -15.24
N PHE A 5 0.29 1.12 -14.05
CA PHE A 5 0.99 1.35 -12.79
C PHE A 5 1.44 0.02 -12.18
N TYR A 6 2.75 -0.21 -12.11
CA TYR A 6 3.33 -1.36 -11.44
C TYR A 6 3.42 -1.13 -9.93
N HIS A 7 3.14 -2.18 -9.18
CA HIS A 7 3.24 -2.22 -7.72
C HIS A 7 4.32 -3.23 -7.34
N LEU A 8 5.45 -2.74 -6.85
CA LEU A 8 6.65 -3.57 -6.63
C LEU A 8 6.68 -4.12 -5.19
N PRO A 9 7.17 -5.35 -4.95
CA PRO A 9 7.29 -5.93 -3.61
C PRO A 9 8.49 -5.39 -2.82
N GLY A 10 8.71 -5.87 -1.60
CA GLY A 10 9.98 -5.68 -0.90
C GLY A 10 10.30 -4.25 -0.47
N LEU A 11 9.30 -3.48 -0.01
CA LEU A 11 9.47 -2.09 0.46
C LEU A 11 10.65 -1.91 1.45
N PHE A 12 10.81 -2.84 2.39
CA PHE A 12 11.92 -2.84 3.35
C PHE A 12 13.03 -3.84 2.96
N GLU A 13 12.65 -4.94 2.30
CA GLU A 13 13.56 -6.04 1.96
C GLU A 13 14.56 -5.67 0.85
N PHE A 14 14.11 -4.92 -0.16
CA PHE A 14 14.89 -4.63 -1.36
C PHE A 14 15.36 -3.17 -1.41
N TYR A 15 15.59 -2.56 -0.24
CA TYR A 15 16.01 -1.16 -0.15
C TYR A 15 17.25 -0.83 -1.00
N ASP A 16 18.32 -1.63 -0.90
CA ASP A 16 19.55 -1.38 -1.67
C ASP A 16 19.35 -1.57 -3.18
N LEU A 17 18.49 -2.51 -3.57
CA LEU A 17 18.08 -2.69 -4.97
C LEU A 17 17.35 -1.44 -5.46
N TYR A 18 16.35 -0.93 -4.72
CA TYR A 18 15.60 0.25 -5.11
C TYR A 18 16.45 1.52 -5.14
N LYS A 19 17.39 1.65 -4.21
CA LYS A 19 18.37 2.74 -4.20
C LYS A 19 19.23 2.77 -5.46
N ALA A 20 19.55 1.60 -6.04
CA ALA A 20 20.27 1.51 -7.31
C ALA A 20 19.34 1.62 -8.54
N PHE A 21 18.15 1.03 -8.46
CA PHE A 21 17.22 0.91 -9.58
C PHE A 21 16.45 2.20 -9.88
N LEU A 22 15.98 2.92 -8.86
CA LEU A 22 15.13 4.10 -9.05
C LEU A 22 15.84 5.27 -9.77
N PRO A 23 17.13 5.57 -9.54
CA PRO A 23 17.88 6.52 -10.36
C PRO A 23 17.92 6.09 -11.84
N LEU A 24 18.20 4.81 -12.12
CA LEU A 24 18.20 4.29 -13.49
C LEU A 24 16.82 4.44 -14.13
N TRP A 25 15.75 4.11 -13.40
CA TRP A 25 14.38 4.29 -13.86
C TRP A 25 14.10 5.76 -14.22
N ARG A 26 14.42 6.70 -13.33
CA ARG A 26 14.09 8.12 -13.51
C ARG A 26 14.96 8.80 -14.58
N ASP A 27 16.26 8.55 -14.57
CA ASP A 27 17.24 9.28 -15.37
C ASP A 27 17.46 8.66 -16.75
N HIS A 28 17.13 7.37 -16.91
CA HIS A 28 17.26 6.63 -18.17
C HIS A 28 15.91 6.01 -18.60
N ARG A 29 14.86 6.83 -18.72
CA ARG A 29 13.53 6.34 -19.11
C ARG A 29 13.52 5.65 -20.47
N GLU A 30 14.48 5.91 -21.35
CA GLU A 30 14.67 5.23 -22.63
C GLU A 30 14.99 3.74 -22.53
N TYR A 31 15.46 3.25 -21.37
CA TYR A 31 15.70 1.82 -21.13
C TYR A 31 14.42 1.04 -20.79
N PHE A 32 13.33 1.75 -20.50
CA PHE A 32 12.08 1.15 -20.06
C PHE A 32 10.92 1.58 -20.95
N TYR A 33 9.85 0.81 -20.91
CA TYR A 33 8.63 1.14 -21.64
C TYR A 33 8.06 2.48 -21.18
N ASP A 34 7.61 3.29 -22.14
CA ASP A 34 7.00 4.61 -21.92
C ASP A 34 5.55 4.53 -21.42
N TRP A 35 4.92 3.36 -21.57
CA TRP A 35 3.54 3.10 -21.20
C TRP A 35 3.34 2.68 -19.74
N CYS A 36 4.40 2.63 -18.94
CA CYS A 36 4.29 2.25 -17.53
C CYS A 36 4.97 3.19 -16.54
N GLU A 37 4.45 3.16 -15.32
CA GLU A 37 4.93 3.91 -14.16
C GLU A 37 5.01 3.00 -12.93
N ILE A 38 5.76 3.43 -11.92
CA ILE A 38 5.79 2.75 -10.62
C ILE A 38 4.77 3.46 -9.73
N GLY A 39 3.65 2.80 -9.45
CA GLY A 39 2.58 3.35 -8.62
C GLY A 39 2.84 3.20 -7.13
N SER A 40 3.49 2.10 -6.72
CA SER A 40 3.84 1.88 -5.32
C SER A 40 4.93 0.84 -5.11
N ILE A 41 5.50 0.82 -3.91
CA ILE A 41 6.29 -0.31 -3.39
C ILE A 41 5.63 -0.81 -2.10
N TYR A 42 5.43 -2.12 -1.95
CA TYR A 42 4.75 -2.72 -0.80
C TYR A 42 5.64 -3.67 0.00
N GLY A 43 5.46 -3.69 1.32
CA GLY A 43 6.16 -4.61 2.22
C GLY A 43 5.96 -4.26 3.69
N ALA A 44 6.57 -5.04 4.57
CA ALA A 44 6.61 -4.78 6.01
C ALA A 44 8.01 -5.12 6.56
N PRO A 45 8.44 -4.50 7.67
CA PRO A 45 9.64 -4.92 8.40
C PRO A 45 9.53 -6.36 8.92
N SER A 46 10.67 -7.01 9.14
CA SER A 46 10.77 -8.42 9.54
C SER A 46 10.23 -8.69 10.96
N ASP A 47 10.34 -7.71 11.86
CA ASP A 47 9.86 -7.75 13.25
C ASP A 47 8.42 -7.26 13.44
N CYS A 48 7.76 -6.85 12.36
CA CYS A 48 6.40 -6.35 12.41
C CYS A 48 5.39 -7.48 12.67
N ILE A 49 4.80 -7.52 13.87
CA ILE A 49 3.79 -8.53 14.24
C ILE A 49 2.56 -8.48 13.32
N TRP A 50 2.19 -7.31 12.80
CA TRP A 50 1.09 -7.19 11.83
C TRP A 50 1.44 -7.74 10.44
N GLY A 51 2.72 -7.93 10.12
CA GLY A 51 3.21 -8.42 8.84
C GLY A 51 2.94 -9.90 8.55
N GLY A 52 2.66 -10.71 9.58
CA GLY A 52 2.27 -12.11 9.43
C GLY A 52 3.44 -13.09 9.33
N GLY A 53 4.60 -12.72 9.90
CA GLY A 53 5.75 -13.63 10.04
C GLY A 53 6.54 -13.85 8.75
N ARG A 54 6.48 -12.91 7.80
CA ARG A 54 7.36 -12.95 6.63
C ARG A 54 8.81 -12.81 7.09
N VAL A 55 9.63 -13.82 6.82
CA VAL A 55 11.08 -13.73 7.00
C VAL A 55 11.62 -12.85 5.88
N GLY A 56 11.72 -11.54 6.13
CA GLY A 56 12.44 -10.62 5.24
C GLY A 56 13.92 -10.61 5.60
N PHE A 57 14.79 -10.55 4.60
CA PHE A 57 16.25 -10.47 4.78
C PHE A 57 16.78 -9.03 4.83
N GLY A 58 15.92 -8.02 4.68
CA GLY A 58 16.33 -6.62 4.69
C GLY A 58 16.04 -5.94 6.02
N ASP A 59 17.08 -5.35 6.61
CA ASP A 59 17.04 -4.58 7.86
C ASP A 59 17.01 -3.06 7.59
N ALA A 60 16.32 -2.65 6.52
CA ALA A 60 16.29 -1.23 6.13
C ALA A 60 15.49 -0.41 7.15
N GLU A 61 16.14 0.60 7.72
CA GLU A 61 15.52 1.55 8.64
C GLU A 61 14.29 2.23 8.00
N PRO A 62 13.11 2.22 8.66
CA PRO A 62 11.89 2.81 8.12
C PRO A 62 12.02 4.26 7.64
N GLU A 63 12.83 5.07 8.30
CA GLU A 63 13.07 6.47 7.93
C GLU A 63 13.79 6.58 6.58
N LYS A 64 14.71 5.67 6.28
CA LYS A 64 15.42 5.63 4.98
C LYS A 64 14.48 5.20 3.88
N VAL A 65 13.66 4.19 4.14
CA VAL A 65 12.62 3.71 3.20
C VAL A 65 11.64 4.84 2.89
N MET A 66 11.16 5.53 3.93
CA MET A 66 10.28 6.68 3.81
C MET A 66 10.90 7.81 2.97
N ALA A 67 12.16 8.14 3.24
CA ALA A 67 12.87 9.19 2.48
C ALA A 67 12.99 8.82 1.00
N LEU A 68 13.32 7.56 0.69
CA LEU A 68 13.47 7.08 -0.69
C LEU A 68 12.15 7.16 -1.45
N VAL A 69 11.06 6.61 -0.91
CA VAL A 69 9.77 6.64 -1.63
C VAL A 69 9.25 8.06 -1.81
N LYS A 70 9.53 8.96 -0.85
CA LYS A 70 9.21 10.38 -0.96
C LYS A 70 10.04 11.08 -2.04
N GLU A 71 11.35 10.86 -2.09
CA GLU A 71 12.26 11.40 -3.12
C GLU A 71 11.80 11.00 -4.52
N TYR A 72 11.32 9.76 -4.67
CA TYR A 72 10.87 9.24 -5.95
C TYR A 72 9.40 9.53 -6.28
N GLY A 73 8.64 10.08 -5.32
CA GLY A 73 7.21 10.31 -5.47
C GLY A 73 6.47 9.00 -5.72
N ILE A 74 6.73 7.97 -4.90
CA ILE A 74 6.15 6.63 -5.03
C ILE A 74 5.35 6.33 -3.76
N SER A 75 4.13 5.80 -3.89
CA SER A 75 3.34 5.42 -2.72
C SER A 75 3.98 4.22 -2.00
N ALA A 76 4.17 4.32 -0.69
CA ALA A 76 4.53 3.17 0.14
C ALA A 76 3.27 2.43 0.59
N ARG A 77 3.29 1.09 0.54
CA ARG A 77 2.20 0.24 1.02
C ARG A 77 2.67 -0.70 2.12
N LEU A 78 2.28 -0.41 3.36
CA LEU A 78 2.58 -1.30 4.49
C LEU A 78 1.78 -2.59 4.34
N THR A 79 2.44 -3.73 4.50
CA THR A 79 1.80 -5.05 4.29
C THR A 79 1.49 -5.73 5.61
N PHE A 80 0.28 -5.49 6.13
CA PHE A 80 -0.22 -6.04 7.39
C PHE A 80 -1.11 -7.26 7.15
N SER A 81 -0.48 -8.34 6.68
CA SER A 81 -1.16 -9.56 6.24
C SER A 81 -1.37 -10.63 7.32
N ASN A 82 -1.06 -10.36 8.59
CA ASN A 82 -1.25 -11.33 9.67
C ASN A 82 -2.75 -11.64 9.89
N SER A 83 -3.15 -12.89 9.70
CA SER A 83 -4.52 -13.37 9.92
C SER A 83 -4.84 -13.68 11.38
N LEU A 84 -3.83 -13.75 12.24
CA LEU A 84 -3.93 -14.14 13.65
C LEU A 84 -3.91 -12.94 14.60
N ILE A 85 -4.21 -11.74 14.10
CA ILE A 85 -4.29 -10.54 14.93
C ILE A 85 -5.45 -10.62 15.92
N ARG A 86 -5.18 -10.16 17.14
CA ARG A 86 -6.08 -10.09 18.29
C ARG A 86 -5.96 -8.71 18.93
N GLU A 87 -6.86 -8.38 19.83
CA GLU A 87 -6.92 -7.05 20.46
C GLU A 87 -5.60 -6.66 21.14
N GLU A 88 -4.93 -7.61 21.81
CA GLU A 88 -3.65 -7.37 22.47
C GLU A 88 -2.54 -6.96 21.49
N HIS A 89 -2.60 -7.42 20.24
CA HIS A 89 -1.62 -7.08 19.20
C HIS A 89 -1.81 -5.66 18.65
N LEU A 90 -2.97 -5.02 18.84
CA LEU A 90 -3.23 -3.66 18.35
C LEU A 90 -2.39 -2.61 19.09
N ALA A 91 -1.96 -2.91 20.31
CA ALA A 91 -1.13 -2.05 21.14
C ALA A 91 0.37 -2.10 20.78
N ASP A 92 0.78 -2.90 19.79
CA ASP A 92 2.19 -3.07 19.42
C ASP A 92 2.86 -1.74 19.07
N ALA A 93 3.91 -1.38 19.80
CA ALA A 93 4.51 -0.05 19.71
C ALA A 93 5.16 0.20 18.35
N GLN A 94 5.84 -0.80 17.79
CA GLN A 94 6.58 -0.67 16.52
C GLN A 94 5.61 -0.52 15.35
N CYS A 95 4.56 -1.33 15.29
CA CYS A 95 3.55 -1.24 14.23
C CYS A 95 2.80 0.09 14.24
N ASN A 96 2.48 0.59 15.44
CA ASN A 96 1.87 1.90 15.60
C ASN A 96 2.81 3.05 15.20
N GLU A 97 4.11 2.91 15.43
CA GLU A 97 5.10 3.90 15.00
C GLU A 97 5.25 3.93 13.47
N LEU A 98 5.28 2.75 12.82
CA LEU A 98 5.26 2.65 11.36
C LEU A 98 4.04 3.35 10.77
N CYS A 99 2.85 3.17 11.37
CA CYS A 99 1.66 3.87 10.91
C CYS A 99 1.80 5.38 11.03
N ARG A 100 2.25 5.91 12.19
CA ARG A 100 2.46 7.36 12.36
C ARG A 100 3.44 7.93 11.36
N MET A 101 4.54 7.22 11.12
CA MET A 101 5.58 7.63 10.20
C MET A 101 5.03 7.73 8.77
N PHE A 102 4.42 6.65 8.27
CA PHE A 102 3.98 6.56 6.87
C PHE A 102 2.69 7.32 6.57
N GLU A 103 1.81 7.55 7.55
CA GLU A 103 0.61 8.38 7.38
C GLU A 103 0.98 9.82 7.02
N SER A 104 2.08 10.33 7.58
CA SER A 104 2.55 11.70 7.37
C SER A 104 3.20 11.94 6.00
N VAL A 105 3.38 10.89 5.20
CA VAL A 105 4.10 10.97 3.92
C VAL A 105 3.15 11.44 2.83
N ASP A 106 3.21 12.75 2.54
CA ASP A 106 2.72 13.27 1.27
C ASP A 106 3.78 13.06 0.19
N THR A 107 3.55 12.11 -0.72
CA THR A 107 4.43 11.86 -1.86
C THR A 107 4.22 12.85 -3.01
N GLY A 108 3.26 13.78 -2.88
CA GLY A 108 2.93 14.75 -3.92
C GLY A 108 2.29 14.14 -5.18
N LEU A 109 2.04 12.83 -5.19
CA LEU A 109 1.32 12.17 -6.27
C LEU A 109 -0.15 12.58 -6.24
N VAL A 110 -0.64 13.19 -7.32
CA VAL A 110 -2.07 13.35 -7.56
C VAL A 110 -2.57 12.06 -8.17
N ASP A 111 -3.60 11.47 -7.56
CA ASP A 111 -4.24 10.25 -8.04
C ASP A 111 -4.49 10.31 -9.55
N GLY A 112 -3.91 9.36 -10.30
CA GLY A 112 -4.05 9.26 -11.77
C GLY A 112 -5.46 8.89 -12.25
N ARG A 113 -6.48 8.99 -11.41
CA ARG A 113 -7.90 8.74 -11.71
C ARG A 113 -8.58 9.82 -12.57
N ASN A 114 -7.84 10.58 -13.37
CA ASN A 114 -8.45 11.25 -14.52
C ASN A 114 -8.53 10.29 -15.71
N GLY A 115 -9.48 9.34 -15.65
CA GLY A 115 -9.84 8.52 -16.81
C GLY A 115 -10.38 7.14 -16.48
N ALA A 116 -11.62 7.05 -15.99
CA ALA A 116 -12.61 5.99 -16.29
C ALA A 116 -13.79 6.11 -15.33
N GLY A 117 -14.50 7.24 -15.40
CA GLY A 117 -15.85 7.33 -14.86
C GLY A 117 -16.80 6.57 -15.77
N ASN A 118 -17.34 5.46 -15.28
CA ASN A 118 -18.71 5.03 -15.56
C ASN A 118 -19.17 4.11 -14.42
N GLY A 119 -19.57 4.75 -13.32
CA GLY A 119 -20.33 4.17 -12.23
C GLY A 119 -21.18 5.27 -11.62
N ALA A 120 -22.45 5.30 -12.01
CA ALA A 120 -23.40 6.32 -11.62
C ALA A 120 -23.66 6.32 -10.10
N GLY A 121 -23.71 7.53 -9.52
CA GLY A 121 -24.45 7.83 -8.30
C GLY A 121 -23.66 7.71 -7.00
N LEU A 122 -23.33 8.84 -6.39
CA LEU A 122 -23.92 9.29 -5.11
C LEU A 122 -23.39 10.70 -4.81
N ASN A 123 -24.32 11.65 -4.69
CA ASN A 123 -24.05 13.01 -4.24
C ASN A 123 -23.70 13.01 -2.74
N GLY A 124 -22.66 13.77 -2.37
CA GLY A 124 -22.55 14.34 -1.03
C GLY A 124 -21.48 13.73 -0.14
N ALA A 125 -20.22 13.98 -0.44
CA ALA A 125 -19.18 14.20 0.56
C ALA A 125 -18.01 14.92 -0.11
N SER A 126 -17.61 16.05 0.45
CA SER A 126 -16.33 16.70 0.12
C SER A 126 -15.18 15.80 0.60
N HIS A 127 -14.89 14.74 -0.12
CA HIS A 127 -13.70 13.92 0.12
C HIS A 127 -12.54 14.57 -0.61
N ASN A 128 -11.52 14.97 0.15
CA ASN A 128 -10.21 15.37 -0.36
C ASN A 128 -9.72 14.34 -1.38
N GLU A 129 -9.85 14.65 -2.66
CA GLU A 129 -9.41 13.80 -3.75
C GLU A 129 -7.87 13.68 -3.72
N GLY A 130 -7.39 12.46 -3.49
CA GLY A 130 -6.20 11.92 -4.17
C GLY A 130 -4.86 12.60 -3.90
N ARG A 131 -4.50 12.88 -2.65
CA ARG A 131 -3.09 13.12 -2.28
C ARG A 131 -2.33 11.80 -2.23
N GLY A 132 -1.03 11.86 -2.49
CA GLY A 132 -0.13 10.72 -2.62
C GLY A 132 0.14 10.01 -1.29
N CYS A 133 -0.92 9.48 -0.69
CA CYS A 133 -0.89 8.84 0.62
C CYS A 133 -0.27 7.46 0.55
N ALA A 134 0.26 7.00 1.67
CA ALA A 134 0.62 5.61 1.86
C ALA A 134 -0.65 4.72 1.89
N GLY A 135 -0.49 3.46 1.51
CA GLY A 135 -1.55 2.46 1.57
C GLY A 135 -1.26 1.36 2.59
N ILE A 136 -2.28 0.58 2.92
CA ILE A 136 -2.14 -0.62 3.76
C ILE A 136 -2.77 -1.81 3.06
N ILE A 137 -1.98 -2.85 2.84
CA ILE A 137 -2.47 -4.18 2.47
C ILE A 137 -2.84 -4.90 3.76
N VAL A 138 -4.12 -5.22 3.97
CA VAL A 138 -4.61 -5.75 5.25
C VAL A 138 -5.42 -7.03 5.08
N HIS A 139 -5.19 -7.97 5.99
CA HIS A 139 -5.99 -9.20 6.09
C HIS A 139 -7.09 -9.07 7.15
N SER A 140 -6.73 -8.69 8.37
CA SER A 140 -7.64 -8.71 9.52
C SER A 140 -8.62 -7.53 9.51
N ASP A 141 -9.93 -7.80 9.58
CA ASP A 141 -10.95 -6.75 9.72
C ASP A 141 -10.78 -6.00 11.06
N LEU A 142 -10.38 -6.71 12.13
CA LEU A 142 -10.05 -6.08 13.42
C LEU A 142 -8.94 -5.02 13.27
N LEU A 143 -7.90 -5.35 12.51
CA LEU A 143 -6.80 -4.42 12.28
C LEU A 143 -7.20 -3.29 11.33
N LEU A 144 -8.00 -3.59 10.30
CA LEU A 144 -8.56 -2.58 9.39
C LEU A 144 -9.34 -1.52 10.17
N ASP A 145 -10.26 -1.92 11.03
CA ASP A 145 -11.10 -1.00 11.80
C ASP A 145 -10.27 -0.16 12.77
N TYR A 146 -9.30 -0.79 13.45
CA TYR A 146 -8.38 -0.10 14.33
C TYR A 146 -7.58 0.99 13.60
N ILE A 147 -6.99 0.65 12.45
CA ILE A 147 -6.16 1.59 11.70
C ILE A 147 -7.02 2.70 11.07
N LYS A 148 -8.20 2.39 10.52
CA LYS A 148 -9.13 3.40 10.01
C LYS A 148 -9.49 4.43 11.08
N ALA A 149 -9.73 4.00 12.31
CA ALA A 149 -10.11 4.88 13.41
C ALA A 149 -8.94 5.74 13.90
N LYS A 150 -7.71 5.19 13.91
CA LYS A 150 -6.54 5.83 14.53
C LYS A 150 -5.65 6.59 13.57
N TYR A 151 -5.55 6.12 12.33
CA TYR A 151 -4.68 6.65 11.26
C TYR A 151 -5.49 6.78 9.96
N PRO A 152 -6.42 7.76 9.88
CA PRO A 152 -7.35 7.89 8.75
C PRO A 152 -6.70 8.32 7.43
N GLY A 153 -5.41 8.66 7.41
CA GLY A 153 -4.69 9.07 6.20
C GLY A 153 -4.37 7.93 5.23
N PHE A 154 -4.54 6.66 5.63
CA PHE A 154 -4.30 5.50 4.78
C PHE A 154 -5.50 5.14 3.91
N TYR A 155 -5.22 4.67 2.70
CA TYR A 155 -6.18 3.88 1.93
C TYR A 155 -5.85 2.38 2.05
N PHE A 156 -6.85 1.53 1.84
CA PHE A 156 -6.69 0.09 2.09
C PHE A 156 -6.75 -0.74 0.81
N ILE A 157 -6.02 -1.84 0.85
CA ILE A 157 -5.99 -2.91 -0.15
C ILE A 157 -6.31 -4.21 0.58
N SER A 158 -7.23 -5.01 0.02
CA SER A 158 -7.50 -6.33 0.56
C SER A 158 -6.34 -7.28 0.24
N SER A 159 -5.82 -7.96 1.26
CA SER A 159 -4.68 -8.88 1.15
C SER A 159 -5.05 -10.17 0.41
N THR A 160 -4.19 -10.62 -0.52
CA THR A 160 -4.32 -11.95 -1.12
C THR A 160 -4.25 -13.08 -0.10
N THR A 161 -3.64 -12.85 1.07
CA THR A 161 -3.62 -13.84 2.16
C THR A 161 -5.00 -14.16 2.73
N LYS A 162 -6.07 -13.46 2.31
CA LYS A 162 -7.45 -13.87 2.56
C LYS A 162 -7.86 -15.12 1.78
N VAL A 163 -7.10 -15.52 0.76
CA VAL A 163 -7.29 -16.74 -0.05
C VAL A 163 -8.72 -16.82 -0.58
N ILE A 164 -9.17 -15.73 -1.19
CA ILE A 164 -10.52 -15.64 -1.76
C ILE A 164 -10.48 -16.27 -3.15
N THR A 165 -10.76 -17.57 -3.23
CA THR A 165 -10.72 -18.35 -4.47
C THR A 165 -12.08 -18.43 -5.19
N ASP A 166 -13.17 -18.19 -4.47
CA ASP A 166 -14.53 -18.26 -5.02
C ASP A 166 -15.01 -16.90 -5.54
N PHE A 167 -15.67 -16.90 -6.70
CA PHE A 167 -16.12 -15.66 -7.37
C PHE A 167 -17.14 -14.86 -6.54
N GLY A 168 -18.08 -15.53 -5.86
CA GLY A 168 -19.08 -14.85 -5.02
C GLY A 168 -18.46 -14.04 -3.88
N PRO A 169 -17.65 -14.67 -3.01
CA PRO A 169 -16.85 -13.99 -2.00
C PRO A 169 -15.93 -12.90 -2.58
N PHE A 170 -15.32 -13.11 -3.75
CA PHE A 170 -14.51 -12.09 -4.41
C PHE A 170 -15.33 -10.85 -4.78
N VAL A 171 -16.52 -11.02 -5.36
CA VAL A 171 -17.44 -9.91 -5.67
C VAL A 171 -17.89 -9.21 -4.38
N ALA A 172 -18.15 -9.96 -3.30
CA ALA A 172 -18.51 -9.37 -2.02
C ALA A 172 -17.38 -8.49 -1.46
N GLU A 173 -16.13 -8.95 -1.54
CA GLU A 173 -14.95 -8.18 -1.11
C GLU A 173 -14.72 -6.95 -1.99
N LEU A 174 -14.94 -7.03 -3.31
CA LEU A 174 -14.86 -5.89 -4.24
C LEU A 174 -15.86 -4.78 -3.93
N ASN A 175 -17.02 -5.12 -3.36
CA ASN A 175 -18.08 -4.17 -3.03
C ASN A 175 -17.88 -3.50 -1.66
N ARG A 176 -16.76 -3.75 -0.99
CA ARG A 176 -16.42 -3.09 0.28
C ARG A 176 -15.78 -1.73 0.02
N ASP A 177 -16.48 -0.67 0.39
CA ASP A 177 -16.06 0.72 0.21
C ASP A 177 -14.74 1.06 0.92
N GLU A 178 -14.34 0.26 1.91
CA GLU A 178 -13.06 0.39 2.60
C GLU A 178 -11.86 0.12 1.69
N PHE A 179 -12.02 -0.74 0.68
CA PHE A 179 -10.92 -1.18 -0.17
C PHE A 179 -10.87 -0.43 -1.48
N ARG A 180 -9.73 0.21 -1.72
CA ARG A 180 -9.42 0.82 -3.00
C ARG A 180 -9.06 -0.22 -4.07
N TYR A 181 -8.47 -1.34 -3.63
CA TYR A 181 -8.06 -2.45 -4.47
C TYR A 181 -8.34 -3.78 -3.74
N VAL A 182 -8.82 -4.77 -4.48
CA VAL A 182 -8.91 -6.16 -4.03
C VAL A 182 -8.10 -6.99 -5.01
N VAL A 183 -7.12 -7.72 -4.49
CA VAL A 183 -6.24 -8.55 -5.33
C VAL A 183 -6.78 -9.99 -5.28
N PRO A 184 -7.21 -10.56 -6.42
CA PRO A 184 -7.68 -11.93 -6.47
C PRO A 184 -6.54 -12.93 -6.22
N ASP A 185 -6.89 -14.08 -5.66
CA ASP A 185 -6.04 -15.27 -5.57
C ASP A 185 -6.57 -16.29 -6.59
N PHE A 186 -5.73 -16.76 -7.51
CA PHE A 186 -6.12 -17.63 -8.63
C PHE A 186 -5.27 -18.89 -8.69
#